data_AF-A0A6L6PNB6-F1
#
_entry.id   AF-A0A6L6PNB6-F1
#
_cell.length_a   1.000
_cell.length_b   1.000
_cell.length_c   1.000
_cell.angle_alpha   90.00
_cell.angle_beta   90.00
_cell.angle_gamma   90.00
#
_symmetry.space_group_name_H-M   'P 1'
#
loop_
_entity.id
_entity.type
_entity.pdbx_description
1 polymer ?
#
loop_
_entity_poly.entity_id
_entity_poly.type
_entity_poly.pdbx_seq_one_letter_code
_entity_poly.pdbx_strand_id
1 'polypeptide(L)'
;MNIEQLQHLLRASAQIVGDDQFIVIGSQSILGKYPNAPAEFLWSTEADLIAKNKPMQTDKLDSIGELSQFHETHGIYADPVSENTAILAKGWKGRLVNIVAYGTAGQTVTGLCLDPHDLFVSKVAAAREKDMEFVRAMIEHYMVDRNRVLQLAASVPNPADDLLRSRRIVACIDSLYAEMPEHQLAHIDVANGRYTGNIVGVSATVVQQMTAGDEIVSHQTKQIDYVPALGDLCTVQYRGGRANVVTHKS
;
A
#
# COMPACT_ATOMS: atom_id res chain seq x y z
N MET A 1 -9.46 -4.57 -4.87
CA MET A 1 -10.31 -3.42 -4.53
C MET A 1 -9.50 -2.13 -4.68
N ASN A 2 -10.03 -1.13 -5.40
CA ASN A 2 -9.43 0.21 -5.56
C ASN A 2 -9.97 1.24 -4.53
N ILE A 3 -9.48 2.48 -4.58
CA ILE A 3 -9.89 3.55 -3.65
C ILE A 3 -11.39 3.88 -3.69
N GLU A 4 -12.00 3.92 -4.88
CA GLU A 4 -13.43 4.23 -5.04
C GLU A 4 -14.31 3.13 -4.44
N GLN A 5 -13.90 1.88 -4.64
CA GLN A 5 -14.53 0.70 -4.03
C GLN A 5 -14.39 0.73 -2.51
N LEU A 6 -13.21 1.04 -1.97
CA LEU A 6 -13.02 1.20 -0.52
C LEU A 6 -13.91 2.32 0.04
N GLN A 7 -13.99 3.46 -0.64
CA GLN A 7 -14.90 4.55 -0.25
C GLN A 7 -16.37 4.13 -0.30
N HIS A 8 -16.77 3.31 -1.28
CA HIS A 8 -18.11 2.75 -1.32
C HIS A 8 -18.38 1.82 -0.13
N LEU A 9 -17.45 0.90 0.15
CA LEU A 9 -17.54 0.00 1.28
C LEU A 9 -17.68 0.77 2.60
N LEU A 10 -16.85 1.80 2.83
CA LEU A 10 -16.94 2.67 4.00
C LEU A 10 -18.31 3.33 4.16
N ARG A 11 -18.91 3.83 3.07
CA ARG A 11 -20.27 4.40 3.10
C ARG A 11 -21.33 3.38 3.48
N ALA A 12 -21.22 2.15 2.96
CA ALA A 12 -22.13 1.06 3.31
C ALA A 12 -21.95 0.65 4.77
N SER A 13 -20.71 0.50 5.24
CA SER A 13 -20.37 0.23 6.64
C SER A 13 -20.97 1.26 7.59
N ALA A 14 -20.91 2.55 7.23
CA ALA A 14 -21.48 3.63 8.01
C ALA A 14 -23.01 3.52 8.16
N GLN A 15 -23.71 3.08 7.11
CA GLN A 15 -25.17 2.88 7.17
C GLN A 15 -25.57 1.71 8.09
N ILE A 16 -24.76 0.66 8.13
CA ILE A 16 -25.03 -0.57 8.91
C ILE A 16 -24.73 -0.35 10.40
N VAL A 17 -23.58 0.26 10.69
CA VAL A 17 -23.08 0.41 12.06
C VAL A 17 -23.54 1.73 12.68
N GLY A 18 -23.85 2.73 11.86
CA GLY A 18 -24.12 4.09 12.28
C GLY A 18 -22.89 4.79 12.87
N ASP A 19 -21.68 4.37 12.50
CA ASP A 19 -20.41 5.03 12.83
C ASP A 19 -19.92 5.77 11.57
N ASP A 20 -19.22 6.88 11.75
CA ASP A 20 -18.67 7.70 10.67
C ASP A 20 -17.14 7.59 10.56
N GLN A 21 -16.51 6.80 11.44
CA GLN A 21 -15.07 6.53 11.41
C GLN A 21 -14.78 5.04 11.52
N PHE A 22 -14.02 4.52 10.55
CA PHE A 22 -13.62 3.12 10.51
C PHE A 22 -12.10 3.03 10.45
N ILE A 23 -11.49 2.22 11.33
CA ILE A 23 -10.08 1.87 11.18
C ILE A 23 -9.99 0.80 10.11
N VAL A 24 -9.13 1.03 9.12
CA VAL A 24 -8.83 0.08 8.06
C VAL A 24 -7.46 -0.54 8.37
N ILE A 25 -7.46 -1.84 8.65
CA ILE A 25 -6.22 -2.62 8.78
C ILE A 25 -6.06 -3.53 7.56
N GLY A 26 -5.01 -4.35 7.54
CA GLY A 26 -4.75 -5.25 6.42
C GLY A 26 -4.36 -4.55 5.13
N SER A 27 -4.41 -5.28 4.01
CA SER A 27 -3.83 -4.84 2.73
C SER A 27 -4.43 -3.52 2.24
N GLN A 28 -5.75 -3.33 2.39
CA GLN A 28 -6.45 -2.15 1.90
C GLN A 28 -6.11 -0.84 2.62
N SER A 29 -5.42 -0.91 3.75
CA SER A 29 -4.88 0.29 4.40
C SER A 29 -3.84 1.02 3.55
N ILE A 30 -3.18 0.34 2.59
CA ILE A 30 -2.21 0.97 1.68
C ILE A 30 -2.82 2.13 0.88
N LEU A 31 -4.11 2.04 0.56
CA LEU A 31 -4.85 3.05 -0.21
C LEU A 31 -4.96 4.39 0.52
N GLY A 32 -4.75 4.42 1.84
CA GLY A 32 -4.76 5.65 2.61
C GLY A 32 -3.65 6.60 2.21
N LYS A 33 -2.44 6.08 2.02
CA LYS A 33 -1.29 6.86 1.56
C LYS A 33 -1.15 6.86 0.04
N TYR A 34 -1.48 5.74 -0.60
CA TYR A 34 -1.30 5.51 -2.03
C TYR A 34 -2.64 5.18 -2.70
N PRO A 35 -3.51 6.18 -2.96
CA PRO A 35 -4.82 5.94 -3.56
C PRO A 35 -4.76 5.38 -4.98
N ASN A 36 -3.62 5.55 -5.66
CA ASN A 36 -3.32 5.01 -6.99
C ASN A 36 -2.27 3.89 -6.92
N ALA A 37 -2.33 3.04 -5.88
CA ALA A 37 -1.37 1.95 -5.72
C ALA A 37 -1.36 1.02 -6.96
N PRO A 38 -0.19 0.44 -7.32
CA PRO A 38 -0.05 -0.54 -8.40
C PRO A 38 -1.01 -1.73 -8.26
N ALA A 39 -1.30 -2.40 -9.37
CA ALA A 39 -2.32 -3.44 -9.46
C ALA A 39 -2.10 -4.61 -8.48
N GLU A 40 -0.86 -4.96 -8.18
CA GLU A 40 -0.48 -5.98 -7.20
C GLU A 40 -1.00 -5.70 -5.77
N PHE A 41 -1.24 -4.43 -5.43
CA PHE A 41 -1.83 -4.02 -4.15
C PHE A 41 -3.36 -3.99 -4.16
N LEU A 42 -3.98 -4.24 -5.32
CA LEU A 42 -5.43 -4.10 -5.52
C LEU A 42 -6.13 -5.46 -5.66
N TRP A 43 -5.47 -6.58 -5.37
CA TRP A 43 -6.07 -7.91 -5.54
C TRP A 43 -7.08 -8.29 -4.46
N SER A 44 -6.92 -7.79 -3.23
CA SER A 44 -7.88 -8.03 -2.14
C SER A 44 -9.27 -7.49 -2.49
N THR A 45 -10.30 -8.31 -2.31
CA THR A 45 -11.72 -7.94 -2.45
C THR A 45 -12.34 -7.57 -1.10
N GLU A 46 -11.69 -7.99 -0.02
CA GLU A 46 -11.98 -7.70 1.37
C GLU A 46 -11.35 -6.38 1.83
N ALA A 47 -11.96 -5.73 2.82
CA ALA A 47 -11.28 -4.76 3.66
C ALA A 47 -11.53 -5.07 5.15
N ASP A 48 -10.46 -5.17 5.91
CA ASP A 48 -10.49 -5.43 7.35
C ASP A 48 -10.87 -4.14 8.09
N LEU A 49 -12.09 -4.09 8.65
CA LEU A 49 -12.67 -2.88 9.22
C LEU A 49 -12.96 -3.01 10.72
N ILE A 50 -12.71 -1.93 11.45
CA ILE A 50 -13.11 -1.74 12.85
C ILE A 50 -13.92 -0.46 12.96
N ALA A 51 -15.14 -0.53 13.53
CA ALA A 51 -15.90 0.67 13.85
C ALA A 51 -15.24 1.41 15.02
N LYS A 52 -14.65 2.58 14.78
CA LYS A 52 -13.77 3.24 15.76
C LYS A 52 -14.51 3.68 17.02
N ASN A 53 -15.67 4.30 16.85
CA ASN A 53 -16.45 4.86 17.95
C ASN A 53 -17.46 3.84 18.49
N LYS A 54 -17.74 2.79 17.71
CA LYS A 54 -18.69 1.71 18.06
C LYS A 54 -18.07 0.32 17.90
N PRO A 55 -16.95 -0.02 18.55
CA PRO A 55 -16.24 -1.28 18.32
C PRO A 55 -17.11 -2.53 18.57
N MET A 56 -18.03 -2.48 19.53
CA MET A 56 -18.99 -3.56 19.83
C MET A 56 -20.02 -3.81 18.71
N GLN A 57 -20.07 -2.95 17.70
CA GLN A 57 -20.98 -3.06 16.55
C GLN A 57 -20.25 -3.47 15.27
N THR A 58 -18.93 -3.68 15.32
CA THR A 58 -18.11 -4.04 14.15
C THR A 58 -18.63 -5.31 13.49
N ASP A 59 -19.01 -6.33 14.25
CA ASP A 59 -19.53 -7.61 13.75
C ASP A 59 -20.79 -7.45 12.88
N LYS A 60 -21.54 -6.34 12.98
CA LYS A 60 -22.68 -6.08 12.08
C LYS A 60 -22.27 -5.96 10.62
N LEU A 61 -21.00 -5.67 10.35
CA LEU A 61 -20.45 -5.61 9.00
C LEU A 61 -20.50 -6.96 8.28
N ASP A 62 -20.69 -8.08 8.98
CA ASP A 62 -20.97 -9.39 8.36
C ASP A 62 -22.16 -9.36 7.40
N SER A 63 -23.12 -8.43 7.60
CA SER A 63 -24.23 -8.23 6.68
C SER A 63 -23.83 -7.78 5.27
N ILE A 64 -22.62 -7.21 5.12
CA ILE A 64 -21.95 -6.89 3.85
C ILE A 64 -20.59 -7.60 3.74
N GLY A 65 -20.46 -8.72 4.44
CA GLY A 65 -19.27 -9.57 4.45
C GLY A 65 -19.24 -10.54 3.27
N GLU A 66 -18.36 -11.53 3.37
CA GLU A 66 -18.19 -12.55 2.34
C GLU A 66 -19.53 -13.25 2.03
N LEU A 67 -19.74 -13.59 0.76
CA LEU A 67 -20.98 -14.19 0.22
C LEU A 67 -22.29 -13.43 0.51
N SER A 68 -22.24 -12.18 0.98
CA SER A 68 -23.44 -11.35 1.12
C SER A 68 -23.95 -10.86 -0.25
N GLN A 69 -25.21 -10.41 -0.31
CA GLN A 69 -25.76 -9.75 -1.51
C GLN A 69 -24.90 -8.55 -1.93
N PHE A 70 -24.31 -7.82 -0.98
CA PHE A 70 -23.40 -6.71 -1.27
C PHE A 70 -22.14 -7.21 -1.97
N HIS A 71 -21.55 -8.30 -1.47
CA HIS A 71 -20.39 -8.92 -2.10
C HIS A 71 -20.70 -9.40 -3.51
N GLU A 72 -21.80 -10.12 -3.72
CA GLU A 72 -22.21 -10.58 -5.06
C GLU A 72 -22.43 -9.43 -6.03
N THR A 73 -22.98 -8.31 -5.55
CA THR A 73 -23.34 -7.15 -6.38
C THR A 73 -22.13 -6.27 -6.73
N HIS A 74 -21.18 -6.12 -5.80
CA HIS A 74 -20.08 -5.15 -5.92
C HIS A 74 -18.70 -5.78 -6.05
N GLY A 75 -18.56 -7.09 -5.85
CA GLY A 75 -17.29 -7.82 -5.88
C GLY A 75 -16.32 -7.41 -4.77
N ILE A 76 -16.81 -6.75 -3.73
CA ILE A 76 -16.05 -6.32 -2.55
C ILE A 76 -16.86 -6.54 -1.28
N TYR A 77 -16.19 -6.73 -0.15
CA TYR A 77 -16.87 -6.97 1.13
C TYR A 77 -16.09 -6.44 2.33
N ALA A 78 -16.79 -6.23 3.44
CA ALA A 78 -16.17 -5.87 4.72
C ALA A 78 -15.82 -7.15 5.50
N ASP A 79 -14.61 -7.22 6.03
CA ASP A 79 -14.23 -8.24 7.02
C ASP A 79 -14.19 -7.57 8.40
N PRO A 80 -15.15 -7.84 9.30
CA PRO A 80 -15.12 -7.27 10.64
C PRO A 80 -13.98 -7.87 11.45
N VAL A 81 -13.11 -7.01 11.97
CA VAL A 81 -11.94 -7.43 12.74
C VAL A 81 -11.86 -6.70 14.07
N SER A 82 -10.87 -7.07 14.90
CA SER A 82 -10.58 -6.40 16.17
C SER A 82 -9.21 -5.74 16.14
N GLU A 83 -8.95 -4.88 17.13
CA GLU A 83 -7.61 -4.28 17.29
C GLU A 83 -6.51 -5.31 17.55
N ASN A 84 -6.87 -6.53 17.96
CA ASN A 84 -5.94 -7.63 18.21
C ASN A 84 -5.67 -8.49 16.98
N THR A 85 -6.38 -8.26 15.86
CA THR A 85 -6.22 -9.03 14.62
C THR A 85 -4.85 -8.77 13.97
N ALA A 86 -4.29 -7.57 14.15
CA ALA A 86 -2.99 -7.19 13.62
C ALA A 86 -1.95 -7.02 14.73
N ILE A 87 -0.76 -7.58 14.52
CA ILE A 87 0.41 -7.27 15.34
C ILE A 87 0.98 -5.94 14.85
N LEU A 88 1.01 -4.91 15.70
CA LEU A 88 1.37 -3.54 15.33
C LEU A 88 2.41 -2.94 16.28
N ALA A 89 3.19 -1.98 15.75
CA ALA A 89 4.16 -1.21 16.52
C ALA A 89 3.47 -0.30 17.55
N LYS A 90 4.17 0.04 18.63
CA LYS A 90 3.63 0.94 19.66
C LYS A 90 3.21 2.29 19.05
N GLY A 91 2.07 2.81 19.50
CA GLY A 91 1.56 4.10 19.08
C GLY A 91 1.07 4.20 17.64
N TRP A 92 0.81 3.08 16.95
CA TRP A 92 0.33 3.06 15.55
C TRP A 92 -0.90 3.93 15.31
N LYS A 93 -1.82 4.01 16.28
CA LYS A 93 -3.03 4.85 16.18
C LYS A 93 -2.72 6.33 15.93
N GLY A 94 -1.57 6.82 16.39
CA GLY A 94 -1.13 8.20 16.16
C GLY A 94 -0.57 8.45 14.76
N ARG A 95 -0.46 7.42 13.92
CA ARG A 95 0.11 7.47 12.57
C ARG A 95 -0.92 7.12 11.49
N LEU A 96 -2.20 7.02 11.85
CA LEU A 96 -3.25 6.68 10.88
C LEU A 96 -3.36 7.74 9.77
N VAL A 97 -3.61 7.27 8.56
CA VAL A 97 -3.78 8.08 7.35
C VAL A 97 -5.26 8.09 6.96
N ASN A 98 -5.81 9.27 6.75
CA ASN A 98 -7.24 9.44 6.50
C ASN A 98 -7.58 9.27 5.03
N ILE A 99 -8.65 8.51 4.75
CA ILE A 99 -9.43 8.57 3.52
C ILE A 99 -10.78 9.17 3.85
N VAL A 100 -11.25 10.12 3.05
CA VAL A 100 -12.59 10.68 3.18
C VAL A 100 -13.49 10.14 2.07
N ALA A 101 -14.63 9.57 2.44
CA ALA A 101 -15.67 9.12 1.54
C ALA A 101 -16.91 10.00 1.71
N TYR A 102 -17.27 10.73 0.65
CA TYR A 102 -18.45 11.59 0.62
C TYR A 102 -19.66 10.79 0.15
N GLY A 103 -20.76 10.83 0.91
CA GLY A 103 -22.04 10.27 0.50
C GLY A 103 -22.96 11.29 -0.15
N THR A 104 -24.02 10.80 -0.78
CA THR A 104 -24.94 11.60 -1.61
C THR A 104 -25.76 12.63 -0.83
N ALA A 105 -25.95 12.42 0.48
CA ALA A 105 -26.68 13.33 1.37
C ALA A 105 -25.76 14.24 2.22
N GLY A 106 -24.51 14.44 1.80
CA GLY A 106 -23.53 15.24 2.56
C GLY A 106 -22.93 14.52 3.77
N GLN A 107 -23.27 13.25 4.01
CA GLN A 107 -22.59 12.43 5.01
C GLN A 107 -21.11 12.29 4.64
N THR A 108 -20.24 12.39 5.63
CA THR A 108 -18.80 12.20 5.46
C THR A 108 -18.38 11.01 6.31
N VAL A 109 -17.79 10.00 5.69
CA VAL A 109 -17.24 8.82 6.38
C VAL A 109 -15.73 8.85 6.25
N THR A 110 -15.01 8.62 7.34
CA THR A 110 -13.54 8.62 7.38
C THR A 110 -13.01 7.20 7.56
N GLY A 111 -12.23 6.72 6.59
CA GLY A 111 -11.35 5.58 6.77
C GLY A 111 -10.04 6.01 7.43
N LEU A 112 -9.62 5.34 8.49
CA LEU A 112 -8.39 5.58 9.22
C LEU A 112 -7.45 4.41 8.96
N CYS A 113 -6.64 4.53 7.90
CA CYS A 113 -5.76 3.48 7.42
C CYS A 113 -4.44 3.45 8.20
N LEU A 114 -3.87 2.26 8.37
CA LEU A 114 -2.48 2.13 8.81
C LEU A 114 -1.52 2.95 7.91
N ASP A 115 -0.51 3.56 8.53
CA ASP A 115 0.65 4.06 7.80
C ASP A 115 1.33 2.89 7.06
N PRO A 116 1.86 3.09 5.84
CA PRO A 116 2.53 2.01 5.10
C PRO A 116 3.63 1.29 5.89
N HIS A 117 4.37 1.99 6.76
CA HIS A 117 5.42 1.34 7.56
C HIS A 117 4.83 0.47 8.68
N ASP A 118 3.70 0.88 9.27
CA ASP A 118 2.97 0.06 10.25
C ASP A 118 2.34 -1.16 9.57
N LEU A 119 1.75 -0.98 8.39
CA LEU A 119 1.23 -2.06 7.56
C LEU A 119 2.33 -3.08 7.25
N PHE A 120 3.48 -2.60 6.75
CA PHE A 120 4.64 -3.44 6.43
C PHE A 120 5.09 -4.28 7.64
N VAL A 121 5.29 -3.64 8.80
CA VAL A 121 5.69 -4.35 10.03
C VAL A 121 4.63 -5.37 10.43
N SER A 122 3.34 -5.05 10.27
CA SER A 122 2.25 -5.98 10.58
C SER A 122 2.24 -7.21 9.67
N LYS A 123 2.49 -7.02 8.36
CA LYS A 123 2.60 -8.09 7.37
C LYS A 123 3.79 -9.01 7.64
N VAL A 124 4.97 -8.46 7.95
CA VAL A 124 6.14 -9.25 8.37
C VAL A 124 5.88 -9.99 9.67
N ALA A 125 5.15 -9.39 10.62
CA ALA A 125 4.79 -10.05 11.88
C ALA A 125 3.81 -11.21 11.69
N ALA A 126 2.90 -11.12 10.71
CA ALA A 126 1.98 -12.20 10.35
C ALA A 126 2.65 -13.33 9.55
N ALA A 127 3.64 -12.98 8.72
CA ALA A 127 4.52 -13.90 7.98
C ALA A 127 3.80 -14.97 7.13
N ARG A 128 2.61 -14.68 6.62
CA ARG A 128 1.92 -15.56 5.64
C ARG A 128 2.59 -15.40 4.28
N GLU A 129 2.58 -16.43 3.44
CA GLU A 129 3.20 -16.42 2.11
C GLU A 129 2.80 -15.18 1.28
N LYS A 130 1.49 -14.92 1.16
CA LYS A 130 0.97 -13.71 0.48
C LYS A 130 1.39 -12.39 1.12
N ASP A 131 1.61 -12.36 2.43
CA ASP A 131 2.09 -11.15 3.11
C ASP A 131 3.56 -10.90 2.79
N MET A 132 4.36 -11.96 2.60
CA MET A 132 5.77 -11.84 2.21
C MET A 132 5.93 -11.32 0.78
N GLU A 133 5.06 -11.73 -0.14
CA GLU A 133 4.98 -11.14 -1.49
C GLU A 133 4.59 -9.66 -1.43
N PHE A 134 3.56 -9.34 -0.64
CA PHE A 134 3.09 -7.96 -0.46
C PHE A 134 4.18 -7.03 0.09
N VAL A 135 4.97 -7.46 1.08
CA VAL A 135 6.05 -6.62 1.63
C VAL A 135 7.24 -6.47 0.68
N ARG A 136 7.56 -7.49 -0.13
CA ARG A 136 8.58 -7.35 -1.19
C ARG A 136 8.17 -6.29 -2.21
N ALA A 137 6.93 -6.36 -2.69
CA ALA A 137 6.33 -5.33 -3.52
C ALA A 137 6.42 -3.93 -2.88
N MET A 138 6.14 -3.79 -1.57
CA MET A 138 6.29 -2.50 -0.88
C MET A 138 7.72 -1.96 -0.89
N ILE A 139 8.73 -2.84 -0.83
CA ILE A 139 10.15 -2.47 -0.94
C ILE A 139 10.47 -2.03 -2.37
N GLU A 140 10.08 -2.84 -3.35
CA GLU A 140 10.31 -2.59 -4.79
C GLU A 140 9.72 -1.24 -5.25
N HIS A 141 8.53 -0.91 -4.76
CA HIS A 141 7.84 0.36 -5.05
C HIS A 141 8.22 1.51 -4.11
N TYR A 142 9.24 1.35 -3.25
CA TYR A 142 9.67 2.36 -2.26
C TYR A 142 8.54 2.92 -1.40
N MET A 143 7.55 2.09 -1.08
CA MET A 143 6.41 2.54 -0.29
C MET A 143 6.75 2.71 1.19
N VAL A 144 7.92 2.21 1.61
CA VAL A 144 8.44 2.25 2.98
C VAL A 144 9.95 2.55 3.01
N ASP A 145 10.38 3.22 4.08
CA ASP A 145 11.78 3.43 4.42
C ASP A 145 12.30 2.33 5.35
N ARG A 146 13.47 1.77 5.03
CA ARG A 146 14.12 0.69 5.79
C ARG A 146 14.34 1.06 7.25
N ASN A 147 14.92 2.22 7.52
CA ASN A 147 15.24 2.63 8.90
C ASN A 147 13.95 2.79 9.71
N ARG A 148 12.92 3.32 9.07
CA ARG A 148 11.61 3.50 9.69
C ARG A 148 10.94 2.19 10.03
N VAL A 149 10.89 1.21 9.12
CA VAL A 149 10.29 -0.10 9.42
C VAL A 149 11.07 -0.86 10.49
N LEU A 150 12.41 -0.77 10.51
CA LEU A 150 13.24 -1.36 11.56
C LEU A 150 12.96 -0.74 12.95
N GLN A 151 12.86 0.58 13.03
CA GLN A 151 12.50 1.28 14.27
C GLN A 151 11.12 0.86 14.79
N LEU A 152 10.13 0.77 13.89
CA LEU A 152 8.78 0.35 14.25
C LEU A 152 8.74 -1.11 14.69
N ALA A 153 9.41 -2.01 13.97
CA ALA A 153 9.53 -3.43 14.30
C ALA A 153 10.14 -3.65 15.70
N ALA A 154 11.18 -2.90 16.04
CA ALA A 154 11.80 -2.94 17.37
C ALA A 154 10.85 -2.50 18.50
N SER A 155 9.81 -1.73 18.17
CA SER A 155 8.80 -1.25 19.12
C SER A 155 7.57 -2.16 19.27
N VAL A 156 7.46 -3.22 18.45
CA VAL A 156 6.36 -4.20 18.53
C VAL A 156 6.34 -4.84 19.92
N PRO A 157 5.18 -4.87 20.62
CA PRO A 157 5.07 -5.53 21.92
C PRO A 157 5.35 -7.03 21.84
N ASN A 158 6.24 -7.50 22.71
CA ASN A 158 6.45 -8.93 22.94
C ASN A 158 5.47 -9.39 24.03
N PRO A 159 4.63 -10.42 23.78
CA PRO A 159 3.81 -11.00 24.83
C PRO A 159 4.66 -11.86 25.76
N ALA A 160 4.09 -12.24 26.90
CA ALA A 160 4.82 -12.98 27.95
C ALA A 160 5.35 -14.35 27.48
N ASP A 161 4.65 -14.99 26.55
CA ASP A 161 4.98 -16.28 25.94
C ASP A 161 5.91 -16.17 24.72
N ASP A 162 6.22 -14.96 24.26
CA ASP A 162 7.05 -14.73 23.07
C ASP A 162 7.91 -13.46 23.18
N LEU A 163 8.90 -13.52 24.08
CA LEU A 163 9.84 -12.42 24.37
C LEU A 163 10.78 -12.06 23.19
N LEU A 164 10.80 -12.86 22.13
CA LEU A 164 11.70 -12.67 20.98
C LEU A 164 10.97 -12.18 19.72
N ARG A 165 9.66 -11.94 19.77
CA ARG A 165 8.85 -11.50 18.62
C ARG A 165 9.46 -10.35 17.83
N SER A 166 9.65 -9.19 18.49
CA SER A 166 10.22 -8.00 17.85
C SER A 166 11.59 -8.27 17.24
N ARG A 167 12.45 -9.08 17.89
CA ARG A 167 13.75 -9.46 17.34
C ARG A 167 13.62 -10.31 16.08
N ARG A 168 12.69 -11.26 16.03
CA ARG A 168 12.44 -12.07 14.82
C ARG A 168 11.88 -11.22 13.69
N ILE A 169 10.98 -10.28 13.99
CA ILE A 169 10.47 -9.34 12.99
C ILE A 169 11.62 -8.50 12.43
N VAL A 170 12.46 -7.90 13.28
CA VAL A 170 13.63 -7.11 12.85
C VAL A 170 14.57 -7.95 11.98
N ALA A 171 14.92 -9.16 12.41
CA ALA A 171 15.79 -10.05 11.64
C ALA A 171 15.19 -10.43 10.28
N CYS A 172 13.88 -10.65 10.21
CA CYS A 172 13.19 -10.93 8.95
C CYS A 172 13.24 -9.71 8.00
N ILE A 173 13.05 -8.50 8.53
CA ILE A 173 13.19 -7.26 7.74
C ILE A 173 14.62 -7.13 7.21
N ASP A 174 15.64 -7.34 8.03
CA ASP A 174 17.03 -7.27 7.57
C ASP A 174 17.33 -8.30 6.47
N SER A 175 16.82 -9.54 6.60
CA SER A 175 16.94 -10.55 5.54
C SER A 175 16.26 -10.12 4.24
N LEU A 176 15.03 -9.57 4.31
CA LEU A 176 14.32 -9.06 3.14
C LEU A 176 15.13 -8.01 2.39
N TYR A 177 15.72 -7.04 3.10
CA TYR A 177 16.55 -6.02 2.47
C TYR A 177 17.92 -6.55 2.02
N ALA A 178 18.46 -7.61 2.63
CA ALA A 178 19.72 -8.22 2.21
C ALA A 178 19.56 -9.05 0.93
N GLU A 179 18.39 -9.66 0.72
CA GLU A 179 18.03 -10.39 -0.51
C GLU A 179 17.80 -9.45 -1.71
N MET A 180 17.55 -8.16 -1.47
CA MET A 180 17.26 -7.16 -2.50
C MET A 180 18.42 -6.18 -2.63
N PRO A 181 19.42 -6.44 -3.52
CA PRO A 181 20.57 -5.58 -3.61
C PRO A 181 20.19 -4.16 -4.07
N GLU A 182 20.85 -3.13 -3.53
CA GLU A 182 20.51 -1.71 -3.75
C GLU A 182 20.40 -1.30 -5.24
N HIS A 183 21.11 -1.99 -6.14
CA HIS A 183 21.04 -1.77 -7.58
C HIS A 183 19.81 -2.38 -8.26
N GLN A 184 19.19 -3.43 -7.67
CA GLN A 184 17.92 -4.00 -8.12
C GLN A 184 16.72 -3.22 -7.59
N LEU A 185 16.92 -2.31 -6.63
CA LEU A 185 15.86 -1.43 -6.19
C LEU A 185 15.54 -0.35 -7.26
N ALA A 186 16.17 -0.28 -8.43
CA ALA A 186 15.86 0.78 -9.43
C ALA A 186 14.34 1.01 -9.70
N HIS A 187 13.93 2.28 -9.89
CA HIS A 187 13.06 3.00 -8.95
C HIS A 187 11.69 3.24 -9.59
N ILE A 188 10.58 2.88 -8.94
CA ILE A 188 9.29 3.54 -9.21
C ILE A 188 8.92 4.33 -7.96
N ASP A 189 9.30 5.60 -7.93
CA ASP A 189 8.75 6.56 -6.98
C ASP A 189 7.48 7.16 -7.60
N VAL A 190 6.38 6.42 -7.45
CA VAL A 190 5.04 6.82 -7.91
C VAL A 190 4.65 8.16 -7.30
N ALA A 191 5.01 8.40 -6.03
CA ALA A 191 4.65 9.59 -5.28
C ALA A 191 5.23 10.87 -5.91
N ASN A 192 6.41 10.80 -6.52
CA ASN A 192 7.07 11.92 -7.19
C ASN A 192 7.15 11.78 -8.73
N GLY A 193 6.48 10.78 -9.30
CA GLY A 193 6.46 10.51 -10.74
C GLY A 193 7.83 10.17 -11.32
N ARG A 194 8.69 9.48 -10.56
CA ARG A 194 10.10 9.22 -10.92
C ARG A 194 10.32 7.73 -11.18
N TYR A 195 10.74 7.38 -12.39
CA TYR A 195 10.88 6.02 -12.89
C TYR A 195 12.34 5.77 -13.29
N THR A 196 13.00 4.76 -12.76
CA THR A 196 14.40 4.42 -13.07
C THR A 196 14.47 3.00 -13.56
N GLY A 197 15.08 2.83 -14.74
CA GLY A 197 15.17 1.55 -15.43
C GLY A 197 15.87 1.71 -16.77
N ASN A 198 16.19 0.58 -17.39
CA ASN A 198 16.83 0.56 -18.70
C ASN A 198 15.85 0.99 -19.78
N ILE A 199 16.28 1.89 -20.67
CA ILE A 199 15.45 2.29 -21.80
C ILE A 199 15.34 1.12 -22.79
N VAL A 200 14.12 0.65 -23.01
CA VAL A 200 13.81 -0.44 -23.96
C VAL A 200 13.04 0.03 -25.19
N GLY A 201 12.53 1.26 -25.16
CA GLY A 201 11.89 1.90 -26.30
C GLY A 201 11.82 3.41 -26.09
N VAL A 202 12.06 4.19 -27.13
CA VAL A 202 11.93 5.65 -27.07
C VAL A 202 11.39 6.19 -28.40
N SER A 203 10.48 7.15 -28.31
CA SER A 203 9.98 7.94 -29.44
C SER A 203 9.85 9.40 -29.03
N ALA A 204 9.42 10.27 -29.95
CA ALA A 204 9.21 11.69 -29.66
C ALA A 204 8.21 11.96 -28.52
N THR A 205 7.33 11.00 -28.22
CA THR A 205 6.26 11.15 -27.23
C THR A 205 6.13 9.96 -26.28
N VAL A 206 6.99 8.95 -26.38
CA VAL A 206 6.90 7.74 -25.54
C VAL A 206 8.27 7.35 -25.04
N VAL A 207 8.38 7.08 -23.74
CA VAL A 207 9.55 6.42 -23.13
C VAL A 207 9.08 5.10 -22.54
N GLN A 208 9.75 4.01 -22.90
CA GLN A 208 9.52 2.68 -22.35
C GLN A 208 10.75 2.27 -21.55
N GLN A 209 10.52 1.90 -20.30
CA GLN A 209 11.57 1.47 -19.38
C GLN A 209 11.29 0.06 -18.91
N MET A 210 12.33 -0.77 -18.92
CA MET A 210 12.32 -2.06 -18.22
C MET A 210 12.56 -1.79 -16.75
N THR A 211 11.61 -2.20 -15.91
CA THR A 211 11.76 -2.17 -14.45
C THR A 211 12.66 -3.30 -14.00
N ALA A 212 13.07 -3.28 -12.72
CA ALA A 212 13.81 -4.39 -12.14
C ALA A 212 13.01 -5.71 -12.06
N GLY A 213 11.68 -5.65 -12.20
CA GLY A 213 10.79 -6.81 -12.24
C GLY A 213 10.48 -7.34 -13.64
N ASP A 214 11.29 -7.01 -14.65
CA ASP A 214 11.09 -7.37 -16.07
C ASP A 214 9.76 -6.88 -16.68
N GLU A 215 9.12 -5.88 -16.06
CA GLU A 215 7.94 -5.23 -16.60
C GLU A 215 8.31 -4.04 -17.49
N ILE A 216 7.58 -3.86 -18.58
CA ILE A 216 7.73 -2.70 -19.46
C ILE A 216 6.73 -1.62 -19.05
N VAL A 217 7.22 -0.54 -18.46
CA VAL A 217 6.40 0.64 -18.19
C VAL A 217 6.50 1.58 -19.37
N SER A 218 5.35 1.92 -19.97
CA SER A 218 5.26 2.86 -21.08
C SER A 218 4.72 4.20 -20.59
N HIS A 219 5.41 5.27 -20.95
CA HIS A 219 5.02 6.61 -20.54
C HIS A 219 4.75 7.50 -21.73
N GLN A 220 3.54 8.06 -21.81
CA GLN A 220 3.18 8.99 -22.86
C GLN A 220 3.44 10.43 -22.40
N THR A 221 4.18 11.19 -23.21
CA THR A 221 4.60 12.58 -22.94
C THR A 221 4.17 13.49 -24.08
N LYS A 222 4.01 14.78 -23.77
CA LYS A 222 3.83 15.81 -24.81
C LYS A 222 5.18 16.35 -25.31
N GLN A 223 6.23 16.23 -24.50
CA GLN A 223 7.57 16.75 -24.77
C GLN A 223 8.59 16.02 -23.89
N ILE A 224 9.75 15.68 -24.47
CA ILE A 224 10.89 15.05 -23.79
C ILE A 224 12.08 16.02 -23.85
N ASP A 225 12.69 16.32 -22.70
CA ASP A 225 13.81 17.28 -22.62
C ASP A 225 15.13 16.70 -23.19
N TYR A 226 15.31 15.39 -23.07
CA TYR A 226 16.47 14.64 -23.55
C TYR A 226 16.05 13.22 -23.96
N VAL A 227 16.42 12.78 -25.16
CA VAL A 227 16.10 11.43 -25.67
C VAL A 227 17.27 10.49 -25.34
N PRO A 228 17.12 9.56 -24.37
CA PRO A 228 18.17 8.60 -24.03
C PRO A 228 18.32 7.51 -25.11
N ALA A 229 19.48 6.85 -25.14
CA ALA A 229 19.72 5.72 -26.03
C ALA A 229 19.11 4.42 -25.48
N LEU A 230 18.81 3.48 -26.36
CA LEU A 230 18.40 2.14 -25.97
C LEU A 230 19.50 1.49 -25.11
N GLY A 231 19.12 0.93 -23.97
CA GLY A 231 20.04 0.32 -23.01
C GLY A 231 20.61 1.28 -21.95
N ASP A 232 20.36 2.59 -22.05
CA ASP A 232 20.77 3.53 -21.00
C ASP A 232 19.99 3.28 -19.71
N LEU A 233 20.68 3.29 -18.57
CA LEU A 233 20.04 3.36 -17.26
C LEU A 233 19.65 4.82 -16.98
N CYS A 234 18.36 5.11 -17.00
CA CYS A 234 17.87 6.47 -16.84
C CYS A 234 16.85 6.57 -15.70
N THR A 235 16.85 7.70 -15.00
CA THR A 235 15.70 8.16 -14.25
C THR A 235 14.88 9.12 -15.11
N VAL A 236 13.59 8.85 -15.27
CA VAL A 236 12.63 9.74 -15.92
C VAL A 236 11.65 10.28 -14.88
N GLN A 237 11.60 11.60 -14.75
CA GLN A 237 10.67 12.29 -13.86
C GLN A 237 9.56 12.97 -14.66
N TYR A 238 8.30 12.64 -14.34
CA TYR A 238 7.11 13.18 -14.98
C TYR A 238 6.50 14.31 -14.14
N ARG A 239 6.44 15.52 -14.70
CA ARG A 239 5.79 16.66 -14.05
C ARG A 239 5.03 17.50 -15.08
N GLY A 240 3.71 17.61 -14.92
CA GLY A 240 2.87 18.49 -15.75
C GLY A 240 2.86 18.17 -17.25
N GLY A 241 3.02 16.90 -17.64
CA GLY A 241 3.03 16.45 -19.04
C GLY A 241 4.39 16.52 -19.75
N ARG A 242 5.45 16.86 -19.03
CA ARG A 242 6.86 16.80 -19.48
C ARG A 242 7.60 15.66 -18.79
N ALA A 243 8.52 15.04 -19.53
CA ALA A 243 9.47 14.07 -19.00
C ALA A 243 10.88 14.66 -18.94
N ASN A 244 11.43 14.72 -17.74
CA ASN A 244 12.82 15.07 -17.51
C ASN A 244 13.65 13.79 -17.34
N VAL A 245 14.68 13.61 -18.17
CA VAL A 245 15.49 12.38 -18.20
C VAL A 245 16.88 12.67 -17.64
N VAL A 246 17.29 11.89 -16.64
CA VAL A 246 18.63 11.89 -16.05
C VAL A 246 19.29 10.55 -16.33
N THR A 247 20.38 10.55 -17.10
CA THR A 247 21.18 9.35 -17.36
C THR A 247 22.11 9.07 -16.18
N HIS A 248 22.08 7.87 -15.65
CA HIS A 248 23.08 7.39 -14.70
C HIS A 248 24.20 6.75 -15.51
N LYS A 249 25.40 7.31 -15.44
CA LYS A 249 26.58 6.66 -16.03
C LYS A 249 26.85 5.37 -15.25
N SER A 250 27.02 4.29 -16.00
CA SER A 250 27.50 3.00 -15.51
C SER A 250 28.86 3.06 -14.86
#